data_AF-A0A920PBL4-F1
#
_entry.id   AF-A0A920PBL4-F1
#
_cell.length_a   1.000
_cell.length_b   1.000
_cell.length_c   1.000
_cell.angle_alpha   90.00
_cell.angle_beta   90.00
_cell.angle_gamma   90.00
#
_symmetry.space_group_name_H-M   'P 1'
#
loop_
_entity.id
_entity.type
_entity.pdbx_description
1 polymer ?
#
loop_
_entity_poly.entity_id
_entity_poly.type
_entity_poly.pdbx_seq_one_letter_code
_entity_poly.pdbx_strand_id
1 'polypeptide(L)'
;MHIGDDVPKVFENADAKEVIAEMSQKRLGITLVTDQSGQLKGMVTDGDLRRLMENNKDISKLNASNMMVKNPKTITQETLAAKAIQVMEEHSITSLIVSSKME
;
A
#
# COMPACT_ATOMS: atom_id res chain seq x y z
N MET A 1 6.90 7.62 10.96
CA MET A 1 6.56 8.23 9.66
C MET A 1 7.74 7.96 8.74
N HIS A 2 7.51 7.33 7.59
CA HIS A 2 8.55 7.03 6.60
C HIS A 2 8.42 8.01 5.44
N ILE A 3 9.55 8.45 4.88
CA ILE A 3 9.62 9.43 3.80
C ILE A 3 10.66 9.00 2.76
N GLY A 4 10.55 9.52 1.53
CA GLY A 4 11.52 9.24 0.48
C GLY A 4 11.68 7.75 0.21
N ASP A 5 12.92 7.26 0.22
CA ASP A 5 13.27 5.87 -0.10
C ASP A 5 12.90 4.89 1.01
N ASP A 6 12.51 5.35 2.20
CA ASP A 6 12.00 4.49 3.28
C ASP A 6 10.53 4.11 3.09
N VAL A 7 9.83 4.75 2.16
CA VAL A 7 8.45 4.40 1.81
C VAL A 7 8.48 3.19 0.87
N PRO A 8 7.90 2.02 1.27
CA PRO A 8 7.83 0.86 0.39
C PRO A 8 7.00 1.20 -0.84
N LYS A 9 7.58 1.01 -2.03
CA LYS A 9 6.92 1.29 -3.30
C LYS A 9 7.37 0.33 -4.38
N VAL A 10 6.43 -0.08 -5.23
CA VAL A 10 6.69 -0.87 -6.43
C VAL A 10 5.90 -0.30 -7.61
N PHE A 11 6.33 -0.64 -8.83
CA PHE A 11 5.56 -0.28 -10.02
C PHE A 11 4.31 -1.17 -10.19
N GLU A 12 3.30 -0.65 -10.87
CA GLU A 12 2.01 -1.31 -11.08
C GLU A 12 2.09 -2.64 -11.84
N ASN A 13 3.17 -2.86 -12.59
CA ASN A 13 3.48 -4.08 -13.32
C ASN A 13 4.43 -5.04 -12.56
N ALA A 14 4.90 -4.67 -11.36
CA ALA A 14 5.81 -5.50 -10.57
C ALA A 14 5.17 -6.85 -10.25
N ASP A 15 5.97 -7.91 -10.31
CA ASP A 15 5.49 -9.26 -10.03
C ASP A 15 5.31 -9.50 -8.52
N ALA A 16 4.67 -10.62 -8.17
CA ALA A 16 4.43 -10.97 -6.77
C ALA A 16 5.72 -11.09 -5.94
N LYS A 17 6.85 -11.49 -6.53
CA LYS A 17 8.11 -11.62 -5.79
C LYS A 17 8.68 -10.25 -5.46
N GLU A 18 8.64 -9.31 -6.41
CA GLU A 18 9.04 -7.93 -6.20
C GLU A 18 8.20 -7.26 -5.11
N VAL A 19 6.87 -7.44 -5.15
CA VAL A 19 5.94 -6.95 -4.11
C VAL A 19 6.32 -7.50 -2.73
N ILE A 20 6.47 -8.82 -2.61
CA ILE A 20 6.77 -9.47 -1.32
C ILE A 20 8.16 -9.07 -0.81
N ALA A 21 9.14 -8.96 -1.70
CA ALA A 21 10.50 -8.54 -1.36
C ALA A 21 10.52 -7.12 -0.80
N GLU A 22 9.85 -6.17 -1.44
CA GLU A 22 9.78 -4.77 -0.98
C GLU A 22 9.12 -4.68 0.41
N MET A 23 7.96 -5.34 0.58
CA MET A 23 7.26 -5.39 1.86
C MET A 23 8.13 -5.98 2.97
N SER A 24 8.86 -7.06 2.66
CA SER A 24 9.76 -7.73 3.60
C SER A 24 10.97 -6.86 3.96
N GLN A 25 11.56 -6.16 2.99
CA GLN A 25 12.71 -5.27 3.21
C GLN A 25 12.35 -4.09 4.11
N LYS A 26 11.18 -3.46 3.89
CA LYS A 26 10.76 -2.29 4.66
C LYS A 26 10.06 -2.64 5.99
N ARG A 27 9.55 -3.87 6.14
CA ARG A 27 8.93 -4.41 7.38
C ARG A 27 7.75 -3.58 7.89
N LEU A 28 6.98 -2.98 6.98
CA LEU A 28 5.78 -2.21 7.31
C LEU A 28 4.48 -2.98 7.07
N GLY A 29 4.55 -4.19 6.50
CA GLY A 29 3.39 -5.00 6.15
C GLY A 29 2.54 -4.40 5.02
N ILE A 30 3.06 -3.35 4.34
CA ILE A 30 2.43 -2.67 3.22
C ILE A 30 3.47 -2.31 2.15
N THR A 31 3.02 -2.12 0.91
CA THR A 31 3.75 -1.39 -0.13
C THR A 31 2.81 -0.54 -0.97
N LEU A 32 3.26 0.63 -1.39
CA LEU A 32 2.55 1.47 -2.36
C LEU A 32 2.75 0.92 -3.77
N VAL A 33 1.75 1.13 -4.61
CA VAL A 33 1.80 0.79 -6.03
C VAL A 33 1.71 2.08 -6.83
N THR A 34 2.70 2.35 -7.67
CA THR A 34 2.76 3.56 -8.49
C THR A 34 2.85 3.24 -9.98
N ASP A 35 2.41 4.16 -10.82
CA ASP A 35 2.76 4.11 -12.24
C ASP A 35 4.17 4.65 -12.50
N GLN A 36 4.59 4.64 -13.77
CA GLN A 36 5.92 5.13 -14.19
C GLN A 36 6.14 6.63 -13.95
N SER A 37 5.06 7.40 -13.82
CA SER A 37 5.13 8.84 -13.50
C SER A 37 5.24 9.11 -12.00
N GLY A 38 5.23 8.05 -11.18
CA GLY A 38 5.26 8.14 -9.71
C GLY A 38 3.89 8.46 -9.10
N GLN A 39 2.81 8.40 -9.87
CA GLN A 39 1.46 8.59 -9.32
C GLN A 39 0.99 7.34 -8.59
N LEU A 40 0.37 7.53 -7.43
CA LEU A 40 -0.19 6.46 -6.62
C LEU A 40 -1.38 5.80 -7.35
N LYS A 41 -1.34 4.48 -7.51
CA LYS A 41 -2.41 3.67 -8.11
C LYS A 41 -3.14 2.81 -7.10
N GLY A 42 -2.47 2.49 -5.99
CA GLY A 42 -3.02 1.66 -4.93
C GLY A 42 -1.99 1.31 -3.87
N MET A 43 -2.36 0.35 -3.03
CA MET A 43 -1.45 -0.27 -2.06
C MET A 43 -1.73 -1.76 -1.93
N VAL A 44 -0.73 -2.52 -1.49
CA VAL A 44 -0.86 -3.93 -1.12
C VAL A 44 -0.51 -4.05 0.36
N THR A 45 -1.31 -4.81 1.10
CA THR A 45 -1.05 -5.15 2.51
C THR A 45 -0.87 -6.66 2.71
N ASP A 46 -0.27 -7.08 3.82
CA ASP A 46 -0.23 -8.51 4.20
C ASP A 46 -1.62 -9.14 4.24
N GLY A 47 -2.63 -8.35 4.64
CA GLY A 47 -4.02 -8.78 4.64
C GLY A 47 -4.55 -9.07 3.24
N ASP A 48 -4.15 -8.29 2.24
CA ASP A 48 -4.53 -8.52 0.84
C ASP A 48 -3.85 -9.77 0.29
N LEU A 49 -2.56 -9.95 0.57
CA LEU A 49 -1.82 -11.17 0.20
C LEU A 49 -2.50 -12.41 0.78
N ARG A 50 -2.77 -12.41 2.10
CA ARG A 50 -3.46 -13.51 2.77
C ARG A 50 -4.84 -13.78 2.16
N ARG A 51 -5.65 -12.75 1.92
CA ARG A 51 -6.97 -12.89 1.28
C ARG A 51 -6.88 -13.47 -0.14
N LEU A 52 -5.86 -13.11 -0.92
CA LEU A 52 -5.65 -13.67 -2.25
C LEU A 52 -5.27 -15.16 -2.19
N MET A 53 -4.44 -15.55 -1.22
CA MET A 53 -4.05 -16.96 -0.98
C MET A 53 -5.27 -17.81 -0.61
N GLU A 54 -6.10 -17.32 0.33
CA GLU A 54 -7.30 -18.02 0.80
C GLU A 54 -8.32 -18.25 -0.33
N ASN A 55 -8.37 -17.35 -1.32
CA ASN A 55 -9.27 -17.46 -2.47
C ASN A 55 -8.73 -18.38 -3.60
N ASN A 56 -7.73 -19.23 -3.32
CA ASN A 56 -7.09 -20.16 -4.26
C ASN A 56 -6.55 -19.48 -5.54
N LYS A 57 -6.19 -18.20 -5.48
CA LYS A 57 -5.51 -17.53 -6.59
C LYS A 57 -4.03 -17.89 -6.57
N ASP A 58 -3.52 -18.33 -7.71
CA ASP A 58 -2.08 -18.50 -7.92
C ASP A 58 -1.41 -17.12 -7.99
N ILE A 59 -0.96 -16.63 -6.84
CA ILE A 59 -0.37 -15.29 -6.69
C ILE A 59 0.88 -15.13 -7.54
N SER A 60 1.60 -16.22 -7.83
CA SER A 60 2.81 -16.18 -8.65
C SER A 60 2.57 -15.67 -10.08
N LYS A 61 1.30 -15.67 -10.53
CA LYS A 61 0.87 -15.16 -11.85
C LYS A 61 0.29 -13.75 -11.80
N LEU A 62 0.20 -13.14 -10.63
CA LEU A 62 -0.37 -11.81 -10.44
C LEU A 62 0.74 -10.76 -10.42
N ASN A 63 0.39 -9.55 -10.85
CA ASN A 63 1.19 -8.35 -10.65
C ASN A 63 0.58 -7.44 -9.58
N ALA A 64 1.31 -6.39 -9.20
CA ALA A 64 0.88 -5.42 -8.20
C ALA A 64 -0.50 -4.81 -8.51
N SER A 65 -0.79 -4.49 -9.78
CA SER A 65 -2.11 -3.98 -10.21
C SER A 65 -3.26 -4.97 -9.97
N ASN A 66 -3.01 -6.28 -10.07
CA ASN A 66 -4.01 -7.31 -9.78
C ASN A 66 -4.19 -7.54 -8.28
N MET A 67 -3.17 -7.22 -7.47
CA MET A 67 -3.13 -7.50 -6.03
C MET A 67 -3.57 -6.30 -5.18
N MET A 68 -3.42 -5.08 -5.70
CA MET A 68 -3.62 -3.85 -4.93
C MET A 68 -5.08 -3.55 -4.60
N VAL A 69 -5.28 -2.93 -3.45
CA VAL A 69 -6.47 -2.14 -3.16
C VAL A 69 -6.30 -0.79 -3.83
N LYS A 70 -7.27 -0.44 -4.68
CA LYS A 70 -7.34 0.87 -5.36
C LYS A 70 -7.86 1.93 -4.39
N ASN A 71 -7.44 3.18 -4.59
CA ASN A 71 -7.88 4.36 -3.82
C ASN A 71 -7.72 4.16 -2.30
N PRO A 72 -6.48 3.93 -1.82
CA PRO A 72 -6.23 3.80 -0.39
C PRO A 72 -6.57 5.10 0.36
N LYS A 73 -6.86 4.98 1.65
CA LYS A 73 -7.12 6.17 2.47
C LYS A 73 -5.85 6.99 2.64
N THR A 74 -5.96 8.28 2.33
CA THR A 74 -4.87 9.24 2.41
C THR A 74 -5.22 10.38 3.37
N ILE A 75 -4.18 11.01 3.91
CA ILE A 75 -4.27 12.25 4.69
C ILE A 75 -3.22 13.24 4.18
N THR A 76 -3.39 14.53 4.49
CA THR A 76 -2.37 15.54 4.16
C THR A 76 -1.32 15.65 5.27
N GLN A 77 -0.18 16.27 4.97
CA GLN A 77 0.90 16.47 5.93
C GLN A 77 0.49 17.39 7.11
N GLU A 78 -0.50 18.24 6.91
CA GLU A 78 -1.06 19.15 7.91
C GLU A 78 -2.09 18.46 8.83
N THR A 79 -2.48 17.22 8.51
CA THR A 79 -3.45 16.48 9.30
C THR A 79 -2.89 16.18 10.69
N LEU A 80 -3.62 16.58 11.73
CA LEU A 80 -3.23 16.32 13.12
C LEU A 80 -3.17 14.81 13.38
N ALA A 81 -2.18 14.37 14.17
CA ALA A 81 -2.00 12.97 14.52
C ALA A 81 -3.26 12.34 15.15
N ALA A 82 -3.97 13.09 16.01
CA ALA A 82 -5.24 12.63 16.59
C ALA A 82 -6.31 12.35 15.52
N LYS A 83 -6.37 13.17 14.46
CA LYS A 83 -7.28 12.95 13.34
C LYS A 83 -6.84 11.76 12.49
N ALA A 84 -5.54 11.58 12.27
CA ALA A 84 -5.02 10.40 11.58
C ALA A 84 -5.40 9.09 12.31
N ILE A 85 -5.27 9.06 13.64
CA ILE A 85 -5.71 7.92 14.46
C ILE A 85 -7.21 7.67 14.31
N GLN A 86 -8.03 8.73 14.38
CA GLN A 86 -9.48 8.60 14.19
C GLN A 86 -9.83 7.98 12.83
N VAL A 87 -9.16 8.38 11.74
CA VAL A 87 -9.37 7.81 10.40
C VAL A 87 -8.95 6.33 10.35
N MET A 88 -7.84 5.98 11.01
CA MET A 88 -7.39 4.59 11.13
C MET A 88 -8.42 3.72 11.84
N GLU A 89 -8.97 4.19 12.97
CA GLU A 89 -10.00 3.49 13.73
C GLU A 89 -11.30 3.33 12.93
N GLU A 90 -11.79 4.42 12.33
CA GLU A 90 -13.03 4.43 11.53
C GLU A 90 -12.99 3.43 10.37
N HIS A 91 -11.83 3.27 9.75
CA HIS A 91 -11.64 2.36 8.62
C HIS A 91 -11.01 1.01 9.00
N SER A 92 -10.74 0.77 10.29
CA SER A 92 -10.08 -0.46 10.77
C SER A 92 -8.76 -0.76 10.04
N ILE A 93 -7.95 0.28 9.79
CA ILE A 93 -6.64 0.19 9.15
C ILE A 93 -5.53 0.60 10.14
N THR A 94 -4.33 0.07 9.96
CA THR A 94 -3.17 0.33 10.83
C THR A 94 -2.11 1.20 10.17
N SER A 95 -2.35 1.65 8.94
CA SER A 95 -1.43 2.46 8.15
C SER A 95 -2.21 3.46 7.32
N LEU A 96 -1.66 4.68 7.21
CA LEU A 96 -2.20 5.77 6.41
C LEU A 96 -1.11 6.34 5.51
N ILE A 97 -1.51 6.70 4.30
CA ILE A 97 -0.62 7.31 3.32
C ILE A 97 -0.73 8.83 3.45
N VAL A 98 0.43 9.50 3.52
CA VAL A 98 0.48 10.95 3.52
C VAL A 98 0.73 11.43 2.09
N SER A 99 -0.18 12.26 1.59
CA SER A 99 -0.22 12.73 0.21
C SER A 99 -0.41 14.24 0.18
N SER A 100 0.20 14.92 -0.79
CA SER A 100 -0.01 16.35 -1.02
C SER A 100 -1.37 16.69 -1.64
N LYS A 101 -2.15 15.67 -2.03
CA LYS A 101 -3.52 15.80 -2.56
C LYS A 101 -4.47 14.85 -1.82
N MET A 102 -5.64 15.34 -1.46
CA MET A 102 -6.75 14.47 -1.05
C MET A 102 -7.45 13.99 -2.32
N GLU A 103 -7.43 12.69 -2.59
CA GLU A 103 -8.21 12.01 -3.64
C GLU A 103 -9.36 11.21 -3.04
#